data_AF-A0AAW2K6S1-F1
#
_entry.id   AF-A0AAW2K6S1-F1
#
_cell.length_a   1.000
_cell.length_b   1.000
_cell.length_c   1.000
_cell.angle_alpha   90.00
_cell.angle_beta   90.00
_cell.angle_gamma   90.00
#
_symmetry.space_group_name_H-M   'P 1'
#
loop_
_entity.id
_entity.type
_entity.pdbx_description
1 polymer ?
#
loop_
_entity_poly.entity_id
_entity_poly.type
_entity_poly.pdbx_seq_one_letter_code
_entity_poly.pdbx_strand_id
1 'polypeptide(L)'
;MVVHGDFNKILYQHEKQGGNERIQGEIEAFRQYLLDCDLQDLGFSGELFTWCNHCEFPTKVRERLDRACGDRQWIDRFPEATVSNLPIACSDHVALILKCDVRDRGGDFTPEAQISF
;
A
#
# COMPACT_ATOMS: atom_id res chain seq x y z
N MET A 1 -12.84 -1.83 9.05
CA MET A 1 -12.59 -2.42 7.73
C MET A 1 -11.15 -2.15 7.32
N VAL A 2 -10.56 -3.07 6.54
CA VAL A 2 -9.29 -2.85 5.84
C VAL A 2 -9.51 -3.11 4.35
N VAL A 3 -8.85 -2.34 3.50
CA VAL A 3 -8.84 -2.48 2.04
C VAL A 3 -7.38 -2.43 1.60
N HIS A 4 -6.95 -3.39 0.77
CA HIS A 4 -5.57 -3.45 0.30
C HIS A 4 -5.49 -3.99 -1.13
N GLY A 5 -4.47 -3.57 -1.88
CA GLY A 5 -4.21 -3.95 -3.27
C GLY A 5 -3.72 -2.79 -4.13
N ASP A 6 -3.79 -2.95 -5.45
CA ASP A 6 -3.45 -1.93 -6.43
C ASP A 6 -4.56 -0.86 -6.57
N PHE A 7 -4.24 0.38 -6.22
CA PHE A 7 -5.13 1.53 -6.39
C PHE A 7 -4.90 2.28 -7.70
N ASN A 8 -3.80 2.02 -8.41
CA ASN A 8 -3.35 2.78 -9.58
C ASN A 8 -3.21 4.31 -9.35
N LYS A 9 -3.12 4.73 -8.08
CA LYS A 9 -3.04 6.13 -7.64
C LYS A 9 -1.95 6.31 -6.59
N ILE A 10 -1.30 7.47 -6.63
CA ILE A 10 -0.30 7.89 -5.65
C ILE A 10 -0.89 8.95 -4.70
N LEU A 11 -0.42 8.97 -3.45
CA LEU A 11 -0.78 9.98 -2.45
C LEU A 11 0.13 11.18 -2.47
N TYR A 12 1.35 11.08 -2.97
CA TYR A 12 2.32 12.19 -3.03
C TYR A 12 3.19 12.09 -4.28
N GLN A 13 3.65 13.22 -4.84
CA GLN A 13 4.52 13.19 -6.03
C GLN A 13 5.82 12.39 -5.82
N HIS A 14 6.35 12.36 -4.59
CA HIS A 14 7.56 11.58 -4.28
C HIS A 14 7.33 10.06 -4.32
N GLU A 15 6.09 9.59 -4.41
CA GLU A 15 5.76 8.19 -4.67
C GLU A 15 5.90 7.83 -6.15
N LYS A 16 6.35 8.76 -7.00
CA LYS A 16 6.71 8.53 -8.40
C LYS A 16 8.15 8.95 -8.67
N GLN A 17 8.85 8.14 -9.46
CA GLN A 17 10.16 8.48 -10.00
C GLN A 17 10.21 8.23 -11.51
N GLY A 18 10.72 9.20 -12.26
CA GLY A 18 10.82 9.15 -13.72
C GLY A 18 9.51 9.48 -14.43
N GLY A 19 9.59 9.75 -15.75
CA GLY A 19 8.45 10.19 -16.55
C GLY A 19 7.91 11.55 -16.12
N ASN A 20 6.66 11.85 -16.51
CA ASN A 20 5.97 13.08 -16.12
C ASN A 20 5.40 12.96 -14.71
N GLU A 21 5.29 14.08 -14.00
CA GLU A 21 4.58 14.14 -12.71
C GLU A 21 3.11 13.69 -12.87
N ARG A 22 2.52 13.13 -11.79
CA ARG A 22 1.08 12.86 -11.79
C ARG A 22 0.33 14.18 -11.73
N ILE A 23 -0.88 14.21 -12.28
CA ILE A 23 -1.72 15.40 -12.24
C ILE A 23 -2.11 15.66 -10.78
N GLN A 24 -1.81 16.85 -10.28
CA GLN A 24 -2.02 17.21 -8.87
C GLN A 24 -3.48 17.00 -8.42
N GLY A 25 -4.45 17.31 -9.28
CA GLY A 25 -5.87 17.08 -9.00
C GLY A 25 -6.25 15.61 -8.84
N GLU A 26 -5.54 14.67 -9.47
CA GLU A 26 -5.78 13.23 -9.26
C GLU A 26 -5.28 12.77 -7.89
N ILE A 27 -4.15 13.32 -7.43
CA ILE A 27 -3.59 13.04 -6.10
C ILE A 27 -4.55 13.56 -5.02
N GLU A 28 -5.05 14.78 -5.20
CA GLU A 28 -6.01 15.40 -4.29
C GLU A 28 -7.34 14.64 -4.24
N ALA A 29 -7.88 14.26 -5.41
CA ALA A 29 -9.08 13.45 -5.50
C ALA A 29 -8.91 12.10 -4.78
N PHE A 30 -7.75 11.46 -4.90
CA PHE A 30 -7.49 10.19 -4.23
C PHE A 30 -7.39 10.35 -2.71
N ARG A 31 -6.73 11.41 -2.22
CA ARG A 31 -6.72 11.74 -0.78
C ARG A 31 -8.14 12.00 -0.27
N GLN A 32 -8.96 12.71 -1.03
CA GLN A 32 -10.35 12.98 -0.66
C GLN A 32 -11.17 11.68 -0.61
N TYR A 33 -10.98 10.77 -1.56
CA TYR A 33 -11.64 9.46 -1.55
C TYR A 33 -11.33 8.66 -0.27
N LEU A 34 -10.06 8.64 0.16
CA LEU A 34 -9.70 7.98 1.41
C LEU A 34 -10.36 8.65 2.63
N LEU A 35 -10.39 9.99 2.66
CA LEU A 35 -11.05 10.75 3.72
C LEU A 35 -12.56 10.48 3.78
N ASP A 36 -13.24 10.47 2.63
CA ASP A 36 -14.68 10.23 2.54
C ASP A 36 -15.06 8.82 3.03
N CYS A 37 -14.14 7.86 2.91
CA CYS A 37 -14.31 6.50 3.42
C CYS A 37 -13.78 6.28 4.84
N ASP A 38 -13.29 7.32 5.53
CA ASP A 38 -12.57 7.22 6.82
C ASP A 38 -11.40 6.23 6.79
N LEU A 39 -10.74 6.10 5.63
CA LEU A 39 -9.61 5.21 5.41
C LEU A 39 -8.29 5.96 5.56
N GLN A 40 -7.34 5.34 6.25
CA GLN A 40 -5.99 5.85 6.43
C GLN A 40 -4.98 4.84 5.90
N ASP A 41 -3.97 5.31 5.16
CA ASP A 41 -2.82 4.49 4.75
C ASP A 41 -2.12 3.94 6.01
N LEU A 42 -2.00 2.62 6.09
CA LEU A 42 -1.39 1.92 7.23
C LEU A 42 0.14 2.07 7.26
N GLY A 43 0.72 2.69 6.23
CA GLY A 43 2.16 2.74 6.03
C GLY A 43 2.69 1.41 5.53
N PHE A 44 4.02 1.28 5.49
CA PHE A 44 4.69 0.07 4.99
C PHE A 44 6.16 0.04 5.42
N SER A 45 6.77 -1.12 5.23
CA SER A 45 8.21 -1.37 5.32
C SER A 45 8.71 -2.01 4.02
N GLY A 46 10.00 -1.87 3.72
CA GLY A 46 10.60 -2.38 2.48
C GLY A 46 10.59 -1.35 1.34
N GLU A 47 10.30 -1.80 0.12
CA GLU A 47 10.38 -0.93 -1.07
C GLU A 47 9.30 0.15 -1.07
N LEU A 48 9.70 1.40 -1.38
CA LEU A 48 8.77 2.51 -1.58
C LEU A 48 7.93 2.32 -2.84
N PHE A 49 8.56 1.92 -3.94
CA PHE A 49 7.88 1.74 -5.22
C PHE A 49 7.37 0.31 -5.32
N THR A 50 6.09 0.17 -5.61
CA THR A 50 5.43 -1.13 -5.74
C THR A 50 5.21 -1.52 -7.19
N TRP A 51 5.41 -0.61 -8.14
CA TRP A 51 5.30 -0.85 -9.57
C TRP A 51 6.50 -0.29 -10.35
N CYS A 52 6.90 -0.96 -11.43
CA CYS A 52 7.84 -0.40 -12.42
C CYS A 52 7.49 -0.78 -13.87
N ASN A 53 7.83 0.08 -14.82
CA ASN A 53 7.53 -0.14 -16.24
C ASN A 53 8.47 -1.12 -16.97
N HIS A 54 9.26 -1.92 -16.25
CA HIS A 54 10.28 -2.85 -16.80
C HIS A 54 11.29 -2.23 -17.77
N CYS A 55 11.44 -0.91 -17.79
CA CYS A 55 12.40 -0.22 -18.63
C CYS A 55 13.67 0.14 -17.87
N GLU A 56 14.76 0.27 -18.61
CA GLU A 56 16.01 0.81 -18.10
C GLU A 56 16.06 2.34 -18.21
N PHE A 57 17.06 2.95 -17.56
CA PHE A 57 17.29 4.37 -17.70
C PHE A 57 17.60 4.75 -19.17
N PRO A 58 17.14 5.91 -19.66
CA PRO A 58 16.49 7.01 -18.92
C PRO A 58 14.95 6.92 -18.86
N THR A 59 14.33 5.91 -19.45
CA THR A 59 12.86 5.77 -19.53
C THR A 59 12.24 4.98 -18.37
N LYS A 60 13.06 4.57 -17.40
CA LYS A 60 12.63 3.88 -16.18
C LYS A 60 11.65 4.74 -15.39
N VAL A 61 10.47 4.18 -15.12
CA VAL A 61 9.43 4.77 -14.28
C VAL A 61 9.09 3.80 -13.16
N ARG A 62 8.97 4.32 -11.94
CA ARG A 62 8.55 3.56 -10.75
C ARG A 62 7.52 4.34 -9.95
N GLU A 63 6.53 3.65 -9.40
CA GLU A 63 5.43 4.25 -8.64
C GLU A 63 5.04 3.39 -7.43
N ARG A 64 4.49 4.02 -6.38
CA ARG A 64 3.79 3.31 -5.29
C ARG A 64 2.29 3.28 -5.58
N LEU A 65 1.81 2.19 -6.15
CA LEU A 65 0.41 2.01 -6.55
C LEU A 65 -0.36 1.13 -5.56
N ASP A 66 0.35 0.21 -4.90
CA ASP A 66 -0.18 -0.75 -3.96
C ASP A 66 -0.11 -0.22 -2.53
N ARG A 67 -1.19 -0.38 -1.78
CA ARG A 67 -1.28 0.06 -0.38
C ARG A 67 -2.33 -0.74 0.39
N ALA A 68 -2.22 -0.70 1.72
CA ALA A 68 -3.28 -1.14 2.62
C ALA A 68 -3.78 0.07 3.40
N CYS A 69 -5.10 0.24 3.44
CA CYS A 69 -5.77 1.32 4.14
C CYS A 69 -6.80 0.74 5.11
N GLY A 70 -6.80 1.24 6.36
CA GLY A 70 -7.73 0.80 7.40
C GLY A 70 -8.57 1.96 7.91
N ASP A 71 -9.80 1.67 8.31
CA ASP A 71 -10.59 2.62 9.10
C ASP A 71 -10.15 2.63 10.56
N ARG A 72 -10.65 3.62 11.32
CA ARG A 72 -10.30 3.78 12.73
C ARG A 72 -10.55 2.52 13.55
N GLN A 73 -11.71 1.88 13.36
CA GLN A 73 -12.09 0.70 14.14
C GLN A 73 -11.15 -0.49 13.89
N TRP A 74 -10.65 -0.64 12.66
CA TRP A 74 -9.70 -1.69 12.33
C TRP A 74 -8.31 -1.39 12.90
N ILE A 75 -7.85 -0.15 12.78
CA ILE A 75 -6.55 0.28 13.33
C ILE A 75 -6.53 0.10 14.85
N ASP A 76 -7.59 0.52 15.54
CA ASP A 76 -7.70 0.37 17.00
C ASP A 76 -7.74 -1.11 17.43
N ARG A 77 -8.26 -2.00 16.57
CA ARG A 77 -8.30 -3.45 16.81
C ARG A 77 -6.94 -4.12 16.58
N PHE A 78 -6.18 -3.65 15.59
CA PHE A 78 -4.90 -4.23 15.18
C PHE A 78 -3.78 -3.18 15.20
N PRO A 79 -3.44 -2.62 16.38
CA PRO A 79 -2.45 -1.54 16.48
C PRO A 79 -1.02 -1.97 16.12
N GLU A 80 -0.74 -3.28 16.17
CA GLU A 80 0.56 -3.88 15.80
C GLU A 80 0.56 -4.43 14.36
N ALA A 81 -0.47 -4.13 13.57
CA ALA A 81 -0.50 -4.55 12.18
C ALA A 81 0.70 -3.97 11.41
N THR A 82 1.27 -4.78 10.54
CA THR A 82 2.41 -4.38 9.70
C THR A 82 2.11 -4.63 8.24
N VAL A 83 2.64 -3.77 7.38
CA VAL A 83 2.60 -3.90 5.92
C VAL A 83 4.03 -3.98 5.43
N SER A 84 4.35 -4.96 4.59
CA SER A 84 5.66 -5.08 3.95
C SER A 84 5.56 -5.26 2.45
N ASN A 85 6.37 -4.50 1.72
CA ASN A 85 6.49 -4.53 0.26
C ASN A 85 7.70 -5.39 -0.13
N LEU A 86 7.46 -6.56 -0.73
CA LEU A 86 8.49 -7.54 -1.10
C LEU A 86 8.64 -7.71 -2.62
N PRO A 87 9.82 -7.42 -3.19
CA PRO A 87 10.05 -7.56 -4.63
C PRO A 87 9.79 -8.97 -5.14
N ILE A 88 9.16 -9.07 -6.32
CA ILE A 88 8.97 -10.33 -7.04
C ILE A 88 9.68 -10.24 -8.39
N ALA A 89 10.55 -11.20 -8.67
CA ALA A 89 11.45 -11.16 -9.83
C ALA A 89 10.74 -11.13 -11.19
N CYS A 90 9.50 -11.59 -11.28
CA CYS A 90 8.78 -11.80 -12.54
C CYS A 90 7.51 -10.94 -12.69
N SER A 91 7.37 -9.90 -11.87
CA SER A 91 6.19 -9.01 -11.86
C SER A 91 6.64 -7.56 -11.97
N ASP A 92 5.86 -6.70 -12.65
CA ASP A 92 6.01 -5.25 -12.52
C ASP A 92 5.59 -4.76 -11.14
N HIS A 93 4.67 -5.47 -10.50
CA HIS A 93 4.24 -5.25 -9.13
C HIS A 93 5.08 -5.99 -8.08
N VAL A 94 5.18 -5.38 -6.91
CA VAL A 94 5.77 -5.90 -5.67
C VAL A 94 4.65 -6.51 -4.81
N ALA A 95 4.91 -7.62 -4.12
CA ALA A 95 3.92 -8.19 -3.19
C ALA A 95 3.71 -7.26 -1.99
N LEU A 96 2.45 -6.93 -1.70
CA LEU A 96 2.05 -6.32 -0.44
C LEU A 96 1.61 -7.40 0.53
N ILE A 97 2.26 -7.46 1.70
CA ILE A 97 1.91 -8.39 2.78
C ILE A 97 1.39 -7.60 3.97
N LEU A 98 0.11 -7.76 4.28
CA LEU A 98 -0.50 -7.26 5.50
C LEU A 98 -0.47 -8.37 6.57
N LYS A 99 0.15 -8.10 7.72
CA LYS A 99 0.12 -8.99 8.88
C LYS A 99 -0.66 -8.33 10.01
N CYS A 100 -1.60 -9.05 10.59
CA CYS A 100 -2.26 -8.66 11.82
C CYS A 100 -2.45 -9.88 12.74
N ASP A 101 -2.28 -9.67 14.03
CA ASP A 101 -2.48 -10.75 15.01
C ASP A 101 -3.94 -10.78 15.43
N VAL A 102 -4.60 -11.92 15.22
CA VAL A 102 -5.94 -12.16 15.76
C VAL A 102 -5.76 -12.61 17.21
N ARG A 103 -6.26 -11.81 18.16
CA ARG A 103 -6.41 -12.26 19.55
C ARG A 103 -7.54 -13.29 19.60
N ASP A 104 -7.20 -14.57 19.63
CA ASP A 104 -8.19 -15.60 19.93
C ASP A 104 -8.64 -15.48 21.38
N ARG A 105 -9.90 -15.86 21.66
CA ARG A 105 -10.51 -15.81 23.01
C ARG A 105 -9.77 -16.66 24.07
N GLY A 106 -8.71 -17.38 23.69
CA GLY A 106 -7.82 -18.17 24.56
C GLY A 106 -6.47 -17.52 24.89
N GLY A 107 -6.14 -16.35 24.33
CA GLY A 107 -4.86 -15.66 24.59
C GLY A 107 -3.70 -16.07 23.68
N ASP A 108 -3.92 -16.98 22.74
CA ASP A 108 -2.95 -17.32 21.69
C ASP A 108 -3.06 -16.33 20.52
N PHE A 109 -1.91 -15.90 20.01
CA PHE A 109 -1.79 -15.03 18.85
C PHE A 109 -1.66 -15.90 17.59
N THR A 110 -2.56 -15.74 16.64
CA THR A 110 -2.38 -16.30 15.29
C THR A 110 -2.10 -15.15 14.31
N PRO A 111 -0.90 -15.08 13.72
CA PRO A 111 -0.61 -14.07 12.70
C PRO A 111 -1.35 -14.44 11.41
N GLU A 112 -2.29 -13.59 10.97
CA GLU A 112 -2.92 -13.69 9.66
C GLU A 112 -2.12 -12.84 8.67
N ALA A 113 -1.65 -13.45 7.58
CA ALA A 113 -0.94 -12.76 6.51
C ALA A 113 -1.81 -12.75 5.23
N GLN A 114 -2.16 -11.56 4.76
CA GLN A 114 -2.89 -11.34 3.51
C GLN A 114 -1.94 -10.79 2.45
N ILE A 115 -1.96 -11.39 1.27
CA ILE A 115 -1.11 -11.00 0.13
C ILE A 115 -1.99 -10.36 -0.94
N SER A 116 -1.57 -9.20 -1.45
CA SER A 116 -2.19 -8.56 -2.60
C SER A 116 -1.14 -8.08 -3.61
N PHE A 117 -1.61 -7.93 -4.86
CA PHE A 117 -0.90 -7.40 -6.02
C PHE A 117 -1.75 -6.32 -6.69
#